data_AF-A0A538TD84-F1
#
_entry.id   AF-A0A538TD84-F1
#
_cell.length_a   1.000
_cell.length_b   1.000
_cell.length_c   1.000
_cell.angle_alpha   90.00
_cell.angle_beta   90.00
_cell.angle_gamma   90.00
#
_symmetry.space_group_name_H-M   'P 1'
#
loop_
_entity.id
_entity.type
_entity.pdbx_description
1 polymer ?
#
loop_
_entity_poly.entity_id
_entity_poly.type
_entity_poly.pdbx_seq_one_letter_code
_entity_poly.pdbx_strand_id
1 'polypeptide(L)'
;MIQSKVPEGIPGAAVPVEGPQVRFRSLDTVWIQITGTLCNIACRHCFVSAGPKSDSLPVMTRAQVESALEEGVALGARDAYFTGGEPFLHPEIRGLVEFALQRMPLTVLTNALLIDEALARWIGDRFASSRYSFDIRVSLDGTTAEQNDRV
;
A
#
# COMPACT_ATOMS: atom_id res chain seq x y z
N MET A 1 25.75 -10.17 20.86
CA MET A 1 24.88 -9.04 21.28
C MET A 1 24.46 -8.34 19.99
N ILE A 2 23.24 -8.41 19.45
CA ILE A 2 21.93 -8.84 19.94
C ILE A 2 21.37 -9.78 18.86
N GLN A 3 21.10 -11.04 19.22
CA GLN A 3 20.32 -11.93 18.37
C GLN A 3 18.84 -11.64 18.63
N SER A 4 18.18 -10.97 17.68
CA SER A 4 16.72 -10.86 17.67
C SER A 4 16.15 -12.21 17.26
N LYS A 5 15.87 -13.04 18.26
CA LYS A 5 15.04 -14.24 18.12
C LYS A 5 13.62 -13.78 17.76
N VAL A 6 13.23 -13.93 16.49
CA VAL A 6 11.81 -14.12 16.18
C VAL A 6 11.40 -15.40 16.89
N PRO A 7 10.40 -15.41 17.78
CA PRO A 7 9.98 -16.63 18.44
C PRO A 7 9.41 -17.57 17.37
N GLU A 8 9.97 -18.77 17.27
CA GLU A 8 9.31 -19.90 16.62
C GLU A 8 8.00 -20.16 17.36
N GLY A 9 6.89 -19.95 16.68
CA GLY A 9 5.58 -20.32 17.16
C GLY A 9 4.49 -19.29 16.86
N ILE A 10 3.74 -19.55 15.80
CA ILE A 10 2.30 -19.28 15.81
C ILE A 10 1.58 -20.63 15.87
N PRO A 11 1.53 -21.35 17.02
CA PRO A 11 0.56 -22.40 17.21
C PRO A 11 -0.68 -21.79 17.87
N GLY A 12 -1.86 -22.12 17.34
CA GLY A 12 -3.16 -21.71 17.86
C GLY A 12 -3.46 -22.28 19.24
N ALA A 13 -2.79 -21.77 20.27
CA ALA A 13 -3.17 -21.95 21.66
C ALA A 13 -3.85 -20.66 22.12
N ALA A 14 -5.17 -20.71 22.26
CA ALA A 14 -5.95 -19.64 22.85
C ALA A 14 -5.47 -19.40 24.29
N VAL A 15 -4.72 -18.32 24.49
CA VAL A 15 -4.50 -17.78 25.84
C VAL A 15 -5.88 -17.38 26.38
N PRO A 16 -6.30 -17.83 27.57
CA PRO A 16 -7.56 -17.41 28.15
C PRO A 16 -7.53 -15.88 28.34
N VAL A 17 -8.26 -15.17 27.49
CA VAL A 17 -8.37 -13.72 27.58
C VAL A 17 -9.46 -13.41 28.60
N GLU A 18 -9.07 -13.08 29.84
CA GLU A 18 -9.94 -12.42 30.82
C GLU A 18 -10.21 -10.98 30.35
N GLY A 19 -11.21 -10.83 29.48
CA GLY A 19 -11.62 -9.53 28.95
C GLY A 19 -12.76 -9.64 27.94
N PRO A 20 -13.40 -8.50 27.57
CA PRO A 20 -14.40 -8.46 26.52
C PRO A 20 -13.84 -9.06 25.22
N GLN A 21 -14.53 -10.06 24.67
CA GLN A 21 -14.13 -10.68 23.41
C GLN A 21 -14.91 -10.07 22.25
N VAL A 22 -14.18 -9.68 21.21
CA VAL A 22 -14.74 -9.23 19.94
C VAL A 22 -14.42 -10.27 18.89
N ARG A 23 -15.46 -10.87 18.29
CA ARG A 23 -15.28 -11.84 17.20
C ARG A 23 -14.88 -11.11 15.92
N PHE A 24 -13.75 -11.50 15.33
CA PHE A 24 -13.39 -11.08 13.97
C PHE A 24 -14.47 -11.56 12.99
N ARG A 25 -15.04 -10.63 12.21
CA ARG A 25 -16.14 -10.93 11.27
C ARG A 25 -15.63 -11.07 9.85
N SER A 26 -15.00 -10.02 9.36
CA SER A 26 -14.42 -9.92 8.02
C SER A 26 -13.37 -8.82 8.03
N LEU A 27 -12.45 -8.88 7.07
CA LEU A 27 -11.64 -7.74 6.69
C LEU A 27 -12.44 -6.90 5.70
N ASP A 28 -12.60 -5.59 5.93
CA ASP A 28 -13.30 -4.74 4.96
C ASP A 28 -12.34 -4.22 3.88
N THR A 29 -11.14 -3.82 4.27
CA THR A 29 -10.13 -3.21 3.37
C THR A 29 -8.74 -3.75 3.68
N VAL A 30 -7.95 -4.00 2.64
CA VAL A 30 -6.52 -4.33 2.78
C VAL A 30 -5.64 -3.12 2.39
N TRP A 31 -4.75 -2.70 3.28
CA TRP A 31 -3.79 -1.62 3.02
C TRP A 31 -2.38 -2.20 2.94
N ILE A 32 -1.69 -1.97 1.83
CA ILE A 32 -0.37 -2.54 1.58
C ILE A 32 0.62 -1.42 1.25
N GLN A 33 1.70 -1.34 2.03
CA GLN A 33 2.84 -0.45 1.79
C GLN A 33 3.82 -1.14 0.85
N ILE A 34 3.51 -1.17 -0.45
CA ILE A 34 4.21 -2.02 -1.42
C ILE A 34 5.68 -1.61 -1.62
N THR A 35 6.03 -0.34 -1.44
CA THR A 35 7.43 0.14 -1.47
C THR A 35 8.03 0.36 -0.08
N GLY A 36 7.32 -0.07 0.97
CA GLY A 36 7.74 0.14 2.35
C GLY A 36 7.95 1.63 2.64
N THR A 37 9.15 2.02 3.08
CA THR A 37 9.50 3.41 3.34
C THR A 37 10.25 4.12 2.19
N LEU A 38 10.43 3.48 1.04
CA LEU A 38 11.11 4.09 -0.10
C LEU A 38 10.20 5.12 -0.79
N CYS A 39 10.60 6.39 -0.77
CA CYS A 39 9.92 7.50 -1.44
C CYS A 39 10.92 8.38 -2.21
N ASN A 40 10.50 9.07 -3.26
CA ASN A 40 11.33 10.03 -3.99
C ASN A 40 11.42 11.40 -3.31
N ILE A 41 10.62 11.66 -2.27
CA ILE A 41 10.61 12.89 -1.47
C ILE A 41 10.55 12.56 0.03
N ALA A 42 10.85 13.55 0.90
CA ALA A 42 10.87 13.39 2.35
C ALA A 42 10.05 14.50 3.04
N CYS A 43 8.71 14.42 2.93
CA CYS A 43 7.78 15.38 3.51
C CYS A 43 7.98 15.49 5.04
N ARG A 44 7.93 16.69 5.61
CA ARG A 44 8.17 16.88 7.06
C ARG A 44 7.08 16.27 7.94
N HIS A 45 5.89 16.05 7.41
CA HIS A 45 4.77 15.43 8.12
C HIS A 45 4.65 13.91 7.90
N CYS A 46 5.60 13.29 7.19
CA CYS A 46 5.49 11.89 6.81
C CYS A 46 5.43 10.99 8.05
N PHE A 47 4.26 10.43 8.34
CA PHE A 47 4.03 9.66 9.57
C PHE A 47 4.87 8.37 9.67
N VAL A 48 5.31 7.81 8.53
CA VAL A 48 6.21 6.64 8.47
C VAL A 48 7.67 7.01 8.24
N SER A 49 8.00 8.32 8.20
CA SER A 49 9.36 8.80 7.92
C SER A 49 9.96 8.23 6.64
N ALA A 50 9.13 8.06 5.59
CA ALA A 50 9.58 7.61 4.28
C ALA A 50 10.46 8.66 3.60
N GLY A 51 11.35 8.19 2.72
CA GLY A 51 12.23 9.08 1.98
C GLY A 51 13.21 8.35 1.06
N PRO A 52 14.03 9.10 0.30
CA PRO A 52 14.92 8.51 -0.72
C PRO A 52 16.00 7.59 -0.16
N LYS A 53 16.27 7.70 1.13
CA LYS A 53 17.29 6.95 1.86
C LYS A 53 16.71 6.07 2.96
N SER A 54 15.38 5.96 3.05
CA SER A 54 14.74 5.17 4.11
C SER A 54 14.62 3.71 3.69
N ASP A 55 15.15 2.81 4.50
CA ASP A 55 15.15 1.37 4.33
C ASP A 55 14.53 0.62 5.54
N SER A 56 13.88 1.36 6.45
CA SER A 56 13.29 0.81 7.68
C SER A 56 12.19 -0.22 7.43
N LEU A 57 11.45 -0.08 6.31
CA LEU A 57 10.58 -1.11 5.77
C LEU A 57 10.95 -1.34 4.30
N PRO A 58 11.33 -2.57 3.90
CA PRO A 58 11.76 -2.85 2.54
C PRO A 58 10.59 -2.86 1.55
N VAL A 59 10.92 -2.67 0.28
CA VAL A 59 10.01 -2.88 -0.85
C VAL A 59 9.55 -4.35 -0.85
N MET A 60 8.25 -4.57 -0.96
CA MET A 60 7.69 -5.92 -1.07
C MET A 60 8.00 -6.50 -2.45
N THR A 61 8.23 -7.79 -2.51
CA THR A 61 8.21 -8.52 -3.79
C THR A 61 6.79 -8.64 -4.33
N ARG A 62 6.65 -8.81 -5.64
CA ARG A 62 5.33 -9.08 -6.24
C ARG A 62 4.59 -10.24 -5.59
N ALA A 63 5.27 -11.36 -5.34
CA ALA A 63 4.66 -12.53 -4.71
C ALA A 63 4.10 -12.24 -3.32
N GLN A 64 4.77 -11.39 -2.52
CA GLN A 64 4.27 -10.99 -1.21
C GLN A 64 3.01 -10.12 -1.32
N VAL A 65 2.97 -9.19 -2.29
CA VAL A 65 1.79 -8.35 -2.51
C VAL A 65 0.61 -9.20 -3.02
N GLU A 66 0.85 -10.10 -3.97
CA GLU A 66 -0.18 -11.00 -4.50
C GLU A 66 -0.73 -11.93 -3.40
N SER A 67 0.13 -12.52 -2.56
CA SER A 67 -0.29 -13.34 -1.40
C SER A 67 -1.14 -12.54 -0.43
N ALA A 68 -0.72 -11.33 -0.06
CA ALA A 68 -1.47 -10.48 0.87
C ALA A 68 -2.85 -10.07 0.32
N LEU A 69 -2.96 -9.84 -0.99
CA LEU A 69 -4.23 -9.57 -1.65
C LEU A 69 -5.15 -10.80 -1.61
N GLU A 70 -4.64 -11.99 -1.93
CA GLU A 70 -5.43 -13.23 -1.88
C GLU A 70 -5.89 -13.57 -0.46
N GLU A 71 -5.02 -13.39 0.54
CA GLU A 71 -5.40 -13.50 1.95
C GLU A 71 -6.50 -12.49 2.31
N GLY A 72 -6.38 -11.25 1.84
CA GLY A 72 -7.41 -10.24 2.00
C GLY A 72 -8.75 -10.67 1.41
N VAL A 73 -8.75 -11.18 0.17
CA VAL A 73 -9.95 -11.74 -0.49
C VAL A 73 -10.56 -12.86 0.36
N ALA A 74 -9.76 -13.80 0.83
CA ALA A 74 -10.21 -14.93 1.65
C ALA A 74 -10.81 -14.47 3.00
N LEU A 75 -10.34 -13.35 3.55
CA LEU A 75 -10.86 -12.74 4.77
C LEU A 75 -12.06 -11.81 4.53
N GLY A 76 -12.48 -11.62 3.27
CA GLY A 76 -13.66 -10.84 2.89
C GLY A 76 -13.40 -9.39 2.50
N ALA A 77 -12.14 -9.01 2.23
CA ALA A 77 -11.77 -7.67 1.81
C ALA A 77 -12.54 -7.25 0.55
N ARG A 78 -13.03 -6.01 0.57
CA ARG A 78 -13.87 -5.42 -0.46
C ARG A 78 -13.11 -4.44 -1.34
N ASP A 79 -12.01 -3.89 -0.85
CA ASP A 79 -11.12 -2.99 -1.58
C ASP A 79 -9.69 -3.08 -1.06
N ALA A 80 -8.76 -2.59 -1.89
CA ALA A 80 -7.35 -2.52 -1.57
C ALA A 80 -6.80 -1.10 -1.72
N TYR A 81 -5.79 -0.80 -0.91
CA TYR A 81 -5.01 0.43 -1.00
C TYR A 81 -3.55 0.08 -1.21
N PHE A 82 -2.97 0.59 -2.30
CA PHE A 82 -1.53 0.59 -2.50
C PHE A 82 -0.93 1.91 -2.03
N THR A 83 0.08 1.78 -1.19
CA THR A 83 0.76 2.86 -0.48
C THR A 83 2.25 2.52 -0.36
N GLY A 84 2.97 3.19 0.53
CA GLY A 84 4.39 2.98 0.78
C GLY A 84 5.20 3.93 -0.10
N GLY A 85 6.31 4.42 0.45
CA GLY A 85 6.72 5.82 0.31
C GLY A 85 6.13 6.52 -0.93
N GLU A 86 6.58 6.11 -2.11
CA GLU A 86 5.85 6.34 -3.37
C GLU A 86 5.55 5.00 -4.09
N PRO A 87 4.27 4.62 -4.34
CA PRO A 87 3.92 3.35 -4.99
C PRO A 87 4.47 3.21 -6.41
N PHE A 88 4.56 4.30 -7.19
CA PHE A 88 5.09 4.25 -8.55
C PHE A 88 6.61 4.03 -8.62
N LEU A 89 7.32 3.96 -7.49
CA LEU A 89 8.68 3.44 -7.43
C LEU A 89 8.75 1.91 -7.47
N HIS A 90 7.64 1.21 -7.25
CA HIS A 90 7.63 -0.25 -7.30
C HIS A 90 7.84 -0.72 -8.76
N PRO A 91 8.89 -1.52 -9.05
CA PRO A 91 9.23 -1.89 -10.44
C PRO A 91 8.11 -2.66 -11.15
N GLU A 92 7.31 -3.40 -10.38
CA GLU A 92 6.18 -4.19 -10.89
C GLU A 92 4.80 -3.55 -10.66
N ILE A 93 4.74 -2.23 -10.37
CA ILE A 93 3.48 -1.54 -10.01
C ILE A 93 2.34 -1.82 -10.99
N ARG A 94 2.61 -1.80 -12.31
CA ARG A 94 1.57 -2.02 -13.33
C ARG A 94 0.96 -3.43 -13.22
N GLY A 95 1.80 -4.44 -13.07
CA GLY A 95 1.36 -5.82 -12.91
C GLY A 95 0.60 -6.05 -11.60
N LEU A 96 1.01 -5.37 -10.53
CA LEU A 96 0.32 -5.41 -9.23
C LEU A 96 -1.07 -4.76 -9.30
N VAL A 97 -1.18 -3.59 -9.96
CA VAL A 97 -2.47 -2.91 -10.17
C VAL A 97 -3.40 -3.80 -10.99
N GLU A 98 -2.91 -4.35 -12.11
CA GLU A 98 -3.68 -5.27 -12.95
C GLU A 98 -4.14 -6.50 -12.17
N PHE A 99 -3.26 -7.08 -11.35
CA PHE A 99 -3.58 -8.22 -10.49
C PHE A 99 -4.69 -7.89 -9.47
N ALA A 100 -4.57 -6.76 -8.78
CA ALA A 100 -5.55 -6.32 -7.78
C ALA A 100 -6.93 -6.04 -8.43
N LEU A 101 -6.94 -5.37 -9.58
CA LEU A 101 -8.16 -4.99 -10.31
C LEU A 101 -8.91 -6.17 -10.94
N GLN A 102 -8.37 -7.40 -10.90
CA GLN A 102 -9.12 -8.62 -11.20
C GLN A 102 -9.91 -9.15 -9.99
N ARG A 103 -9.60 -8.67 -8.77
CA ARG A 103 -10.11 -9.20 -7.50
C ARG A 103 -11.00 -8.23 -6.76
N MET A 104 -10.59 -6.96 -6.69
CA MET A 104 -11.31 -5.92 -5.95
C MET A 104 -10.97 -4.52 -6.49
N PRO A 105 -11.79 -3.50 -6.16
CA PRO A 105 -11.42 -2.09 -6.29
C PRO A 105 -10.06 -1.78 -5.70
N LEU A 106 -9.30 -0.91 -6.36
CA LEU A 106 -7.98 -0.49 -5.91
C LEU A 106 -7.87 1.03 -5.88
N THR A 107 -7.37 1.56 -4.77
CA THR A 107 -6.88 2.96 -4.69
C THR A 107 -5.36 2.99 -4.56
N VAL A 108 -4.68 3.80 -5.37
CA VAL A 108 -3.24 4.10 -5.20
C VAL A 108 -3.08 5.50 -4.61
N LEU A 109 -2.33 5.61 -3.50
CA LEU A 109 -1.99 6.90 -2.88
C LEU A 109 -0.60 7.32 -3.35
N THR A 110 -0.49 8.47 -4.02
CA THR A 110 0.75 8.90 -4.70
C THR A 110 1.00 10.39 -4.49
N ASN A 111 2.28 10.79 -4.55
CA ASN A 111 2.67 12.19 -4.69
C ASN A 111 2.58 12.69 -6.15
N ALA A 112 2.28 11.81 -7.10
CA ALA A 112 2.12 12.07 -8.53
C ALA A 112 3.36 12.61 -9.27
N LEU A 113 4.51 12.81 -8.62
CA LEU A 113 5.72 13.36 -9.25
C LEU A 113 6.35 12.43 -10.29
N LEU A 114 6.02 11.14 -10.25
CA LEU A 114 6.50 10.14 -11.21
C LEU A 114 5.50 9.85 -12.34
N ILE A 115 4.36 10.54 -12.38
CA ILE A 115 3.35 10.36 -13.42
C ILE A 115 3.73 11.19 -14.65
N ASP A 116 4.41 10.55 -15.60
CA ASP A 116 4.62 11.09 -16.94
C ASP A 116 3.42 10.83 -17.86
N GLU A 117 3.48 11.30 -19.11
CA GLU A 117 2.39 11.10 -20.08
C GLU A 117 2.09 9.63 -20.36
N ALA A 118 3.11 8.77 -20.38
CA ALA A 118 2.95 7.35 -20.69
C ALA A 118 2.25 6.62 -19.55
N LEU A 119 2.63 6.92 -18.31
CA LEU A 119 1.97 6.41 -17.11
C LEU A 119 0.56 6.98 -16.98
N ALA A 120 0.35 8.27 -17.24
CA ALA A 120 -0.98 8.89 -17.24
C ALA A 120 -1.93 8.22 -18.25
N ARG A 121 -1.46 7.96 -19.48
CA ARG A 121 -2.23 7.20 -20.49
C ARG A 121 -2.59 5.81 -19.98
N TRP A 122 -1.61 5.08 -19.44
CA TRP A 122 -1.85 3.74 -18.90
C TRP A 122 -2.84 3.75 -17.73
N ILE A 123 -2.78 4.74 -16.82
CA ILE A 123 -3.74 4.92 -15.73
C ILE A 123 -5.15 5.16 -16.31
N GLY A 124 -5.27 6.08 -17.28
CA GLY A 124 -6.54 6.38 -17.95
C GLY A 124 -7.15 5.15 -18.63
N ASP A 125 -6.32 4.33 -19.28
CA ASP A 125 -6.78 3.06 -19.86
C ASP A 125 -7.32 2.12 -18.77
N ARG A 126 -6.65 2.02 -17.62
CA ARG A 126 -7.13 1.21 -16.49
C ARG A 126 -8.41 1.76 -15.86
N PHE A 127 -8.61 3.07 -15.80
CA PHE A 127 -9.89 3.66 -15.39
C PHE A 127 -11.05 3.23 -16.32
N ALA A 128 -10.79 3.17 -17.63
CA ALA A 128 -11.82 2.89 -18.62
C ALA A 128 -12.11 1.40 -18.84
N SER A 129 -11.14 0.51 -18.56
CA SER A 129 -11.19 -0.89 -19.02
C SER A 129 -11.12 -1.95 -17.92
N SER A 130 -10.84 -1.57 -16.67
CA SER A 130 -10.69 -2.53 -15.58
C SER A 130 -12.02 -3.09 -15.10
N ARG A 131 -12.00 -4.33 -14.60
CA ARG A 131 -13.18 -5.00 -14.06
C ARG A 131 -13.73 -4.30 -12.81
N TYR A 132 -12.83 -3.89 -11.91
CA TYR A 132 -13.16 -3.12 -10.72
C TYR A 132 -12.66 -1.68 -10.85
N SER A 133 -13.20 -0.78 -10.03
CA SER A 133 -12.78 0.63 -10.04
C SER A 133 -11.31 0.77 -9.67
N PHE A 134 -10.66 1.68 -10.36
CA PHE A 134 -9.30 2.07 -10.08
C PHE A 134 -9.29 3.56 -9.78
N ASP A 135 -8.77 3.93 -8.61
CA ASP A 135 -8.75 5.30 -8.12
C ASP A 135 -7.31 5.73 -7.84
N ILE A 136 -6.98 6.97 -8.21
CA ILE A 136 -5.71 7.61 -7.85
C ILE A 136 -6.01 8.73 -6.87
N ARG A 137 -5.39 8.66 -5.68
CA ARG A 137 -5.46 9.70 -4.67
C ARG A 137 -4.13 10.43 -4.61
N VAL A 138 -4.15 11.68 -5.06
CA VAL A 138 -2.95 12.54 -5.08
C VAL A 138 -2.82 13.30 -3.77
N SER A 139 -1.66 13.22 -3.15
CA SER A 139 -1.31 14.05 -1.99
C SER A 139 -1.06 15.50 -2.44
N LEU A 140 -1.86 16.43 -1.92
CA LEU A 140 -1.70 17.87 -2.07
C LEU A 140 -1.81 18.50 -0.69
N ASP A 141 -0.73 19.14 -0.24
CA ASP A 141 -0.61 19.70 1.11
C ASP A 141 -0.88 21.21 1.16
N GLY A 142 -1.09 21.84 0.00
CA GLY A 142 -1.42 23.25 -0.14
C GLY A 142 -2.22 23.53 -1.40
N THR A 143 -2.93 24.67 -1.42
CA THR A 143 -3.68 25.12 -2.60
C THR A 143 -2.82 25.96 -3.56
N THR A 144 -1.59 26.28 -3.15
CA THR A 144 -0.58 26.97 -3.95
C THR A 144 0.72 26.18 -3.94
N ALA A 145 1.57 26.37 -4.96
CA ALA A 145 2.89 25.74 -5.02
C ALA A 145 3.74 26.07 -3.78
N GLU A 146 3.78 27.35 -3.37
CA GLU A 146 4.55 27.76 -2.19
C GLU A 146 4.11 27.05 -0.90
N GLN A 147 2.79 26.88 -0.71
CA GLN A 147 2.26 26.17 0.46
C GLN A 147 2.56 24.68 0.40
N ASN A 148 2.42 24.04 -0.76
CA ASN A 148 2.68 22.62 -0.94
C ASN A 148 4.17 22.29 -0.79
N ASP A 149 5.04 23.06 -1.46
CA ASP A 149 6.49 22.82 -1.49
C ASP A 149 7.16 23.17 -0.17
N ARG A 150 6.49 23.94 0.68
CA ARG A 150 6.97 24.20 2.03
C ARG A 150 7.03 22.90 2.82
N VAL A 151 6.19 21.90 2.55
CA VAL A 151 5.88 20.77 3.46
C VAL A 151 6.91 19.64 3.45
#